data_AF-A0A558A693-F1
#
_entry.id   AF-A0A558A693-F1
#
_cell.length_a   1.000
_cell.length_b   1.000
_cell.length_c   1.000
_cell.angle_alpha   90.00
_cell.angle_beta   90.00
_cell.angle_gamma   90.00
#
_symmetry.space_group_name_H-M   'P 1'
#
loop_
_entity.id
_entity.type
_entity.pdbx_description
1 polymer ?
#
loop_
_entity_poly.entity_id
_entity_poly.type
_entity_poly.pdbx_seq_one_letter_code
_entity_poly.pdbx_strand_id
1 'polypeptide(L)'
;MEVWHTPKQSWVVLIVGVLVRWRAEILIVSLVVAGRIWLGHEVGPMVAWLIFGGVAFVIVVIPPSRRFAYGRFWCLVDRHRLRTCLRQARARTMNLDGALPFMLWARPTKTGERVWLWSRAGSSSGDIEEALEYIAPACFARDARLHKVRKLSTLFAVDVIRRDPLDKSTPLGSPLGKLGSLLGGRGIRESAEPITGATITPLPVKPREKKTDRPAVVNGDDLSDYID
;
A
#
# COMPACT_ATOMS: atom_id res chain seq x y z
N MET A 1 35.83 28.65 1.28
CA MET A 1 34.78 28.53 0.25
C MET A 1 34.88 27.14 -0.34
N GLU A 2 34.29 26.16 0.35
CA GLU A 2 34.34 24.77 -0.10
C GLU A 2 33.27 24.58 -1.19
N VAL A 3 33.76 24.41 -2.41
CA VAL A 3 32.96 24.14 -3.60
C VAL A 3 32.33 22.77 -3.41
N TRP A 4 31.02 22.78 -3.16
CA TRP A 4 30.18 21.59 -3.12
C TRP A 4 30.25 20.90 -4.48
N HIS A 5 31.15 19.94 -4.61
CA HIS A 5 31.14 19.00 -5.72
C HIS A 5 29.91 18.11 -5.55
N THR A 6 28.80 18.49 -6.19
CA THR A 6 27.71 17.54 -6.45
C THR A 6 28.36 16.36 -7.17
N PRO A 7 28.24 15.11 -6.67
CA PRO A 7 28.85 13.98 -7.34
C PRO A 7 28.31 13.95 -8.76
N LYS A 8 29.20 14.02 -9.76
CA LYS A 8 28.86 13.85 -11.17
C LYS A 8 28.24 12.47 -11.32
N GLN A 9 26.92 12.38 -11.17
CA GLN A 9 26.19 11.15 -11.45
C GLN A 9 26.48 10.83 -12.91
N SER A 10 27.20 9.72 -13.13
CA SER A 10 27.56 9.30 -14.46
C SER A 10 26.29 9.18 -15.29
N TRP A 11 26.35 9.63 -16.54
CA TRP A 11 25.19 9.60 -17.44
C TRP A 11 24.58 8.20 -17.54
N VAL A 12 25.42 7.17 -17.37
CA VAL A 12 25.03 5.76 -17.28
C VAL A 12 24.08 5.50 -16.11
N VAL A 13 24.35 6.03 -14.90
CA VAL A 13 23.46 5.85 -13.74
C VAL A 13 22.14 6.60 -13.96
N LEU A 14 22.15 7.73 -14.64
CA LEU A 14 20.94 8.44 -15.03
C LEU A 14 20.13 7.65 -16.06
N ILE A 15 20.77 7.10 -17.09
CA ILE A 15 20.12 6.28 -18.13
C ILE A 15 19.57 4.99 -17.53
N VAL A 16 20.33 4.29 -16.69
CA VAL A 16 19.84 3.09 -15.96
C VAL A 16 18.69 3.48 -15.03
N GLY A 17 18.78 4.62 -14.35
CA GLY A 17 17.70 5.15 -13.52
C GLY A 17 16.44 5.45 -14.32
N VAL A 18 16.58 6.00 -15.54
CA VAL A 18 15.49 6.26 -16.48
C VAL A 18 14.94 4.95 -17.05
N LEU A 19 15.77 3.99 -17.44
CA LEU A 19 15.37 2.68 -17.95
C LEU A 19 14.61 1.88 -16.89
N VAL A 20 15.11 1.80 -15.65
CA VAL A 20 14.40 1.14 -14.53
C VAL A 20 13.08 1.85 -14.22
N ARG A 21 13.04 3.18 -14.45
CA ARG A 21 11.86 4.02 -14.24
C ARG A 21 10.81 3.80 -15.34
N TRP A 22 11.24 3.72 -16.59
CA TRP A 22 10.39 3.55 -17.76
C TRP A 22 10.23 2.09 -18.17
N ARG A 23 10.80 1.11 -17.43
CA ARG A 23 10.81 -0.30 -17.85
C ARG A 23 9.46 -0.84 -18.27
N ALA A 24 8.39 -0.45 -17.57
CA ALA A 24 7.04 -0.95 -17.86
C ALA A 24 6.48 -0.27 -19.12
N GLU A 25 6.74 1.02 -19.28
CA GLU A 25 6.28 1.82 -20.41
C GLU A 25 7.08 1.47 -21.68
N ILE A 26 8.41 1.35 -21.58
CA ILE A 26 9.30 0.87 -22.63
C ILE A 26 8.97 -0.57 -23.01
N LEU A 27 8.70 -1.47 -22.05
CA LEU A 27 8.29 -2.84 -22.39
C LEU A 27 6.95 -2.85 -23.11
N ILE A 28 5.96 -2.07 -22.68
CA ILE A 28 4.66 -2.02 -23.37
C ILE A 28 4.82 -1.43 -24.77
N VAL A 29 5.51 -0.29 -24.90
CA VAL A 29 5.75 0.36 -26.18
C VAL A 29 6.57 -0.54 -27.10
N SER A 30 7.61 -1.21 -26.60
CA SER A 30 8.42 -2.12 -27.42
C SER A 30 7.62 -3.33 -27.89
N LEU A 31 6.76 -3.91 -27.04
CA LEU A 31 5.89 -5.02 -27.41
C LEU A 31 4.87 -4.60 -28.47
N VAL A 32 4.29 -3.41 -28.33
CA VAL A 32 3.35 -2.84 -29.30
C VAL A 32 4.04 -2.55 -30.63
N VAL A 33 5.20 -1.89 -30.61
CA VAL A 33 5.95 -1.53 -31.82
C VAL A 33 6.47 -2.79 -32.53
N ALA A 34 7.09 -3.72 -31.80
CA ALA A 34 7.58 -4.98 -32.36
C ALA A 34 6.44 -5.82 -32.93
N GLY A 35 5.33 -5.96 -32.20
CA GLY A 35 4.16 -6.67 -32.68
C GLY A 35 3.56 -6.01 -33.93
N ARG A 36 3.56 -4.67 -34.01
CA ARG A 36 3.06 -3.92 -35.17
C ARG A 36 3.95 -4.05 -36.39
N ILE A 37 5.26 -4.04 -36.22
CA ILE A 37 6.22 -4.24 -37.32
C ILE A 37 6.10 -5.68 -37.84
N TRP A 38 6.08 -6.66 -36.95
CA TRP A 38 5.96 -8.07 -37.31
C TRP A 38 4.64 -8.36 -38.04
N LEU A 39 3.52 -7.90 -37.48
CA LEU A 39 2.20 -8.11 -38.08
C LEU A 39 1.98 -7.29 -39.36
N GLY A 40 2.62 -6.12 -39.46
CA GLY A 40 2.60 -5.30 -40.67
C GLY A 40 3.36 -5.95 -41.84
N HIS A 41 4.40 -6.73 -41.56
CA HIS A 41 5.15 -7.46 -42.57
C HIS A 41 4.36 -8.64 -43.15
N GLU A 42 3.58 -9.34 -42.31
CA GLU A 42 2.82 -10.54 -42.72
C GLU A 42 1.45 -10.23 -43.35
N VAL A 43 0.72 -9.23 -42.82
CA VAL A 43 -0.72 -9.05 -43.13
C VAL A 43 -1.03 -7.68 -43.74
N GLY A 44 -0.04 -6.80 -43.84
CA GLY A 44 -0.18 -5.42 -44.35
C GLY A 44 -0.55 -4.39 -43.27
N PRO A 45 -0.22 -3.10 -43.49
CA PRO A 45 -0.25 -2.07 -42.46
C PRO A 45 -1.66 -1.72 -41.97
N MET A 46 -2.67 -1.75 -42.85
CA MET A 46 -4.06 -1.44 -42.47
C MET A 46 -4.67 -2.50 -41.54
N VAL A 47 -4.44 -3.78 -41.84
CA VAL A 47 -4.95 -4.90 -41.03
C VAL A 47 -4.24 -4.93 -39.68
N ALA A 48 -2.95 -4.63 -39.63
CA ALA A 48 -2.23 -4.49 -38.36
C ALA A 48 -2.85 -3.39 -37.47
N TRP A 49 -3.17 -2.22 -38.01
CA TRP A 49 -3.85 -1.16 -37.26
C TRP A 49 -5.23 -1.60 -36.74
N LEU A 50 -6.01 -2.33 -37.54
CA LEU A 50 -7.30 -2.88 -37.11
C LEU A 50 -7.15 -3.88 -35.97
N ILE A 51 -6.15 -4.76 -36.01
CA ILE A 51 -5.89 -5.75 -34.96
C ILE A 51 -5.46 -5.06 -33.66
N PHE A 52 -4.54 -4.10 -33.72
CA PHE A 52 -4.12 -3.34 -32.53
C PHE A 52 -5.27 -2.50 -31.96
N GLY A 53 -6.07 -1.87 -32.82
CA GLY A 53 -7.29 -1.16 -32.43
C GLY A 53 -8.31 -2.10 -31.77
N GLY A 54 -8.50 -3.30 -32.32
CA GLY A 54 -9.35 -4.34 -31.75
C GLY A 54 -8.88 -4.80 -30.38
N VAL A 55 -7.59 -5.05 -30.19
CA VAL A 55 -7.01 -5.41 -28.87
C VAL A 55 -7.19 -4.28 -27.87
N ALA A 56 -6.93 -3.03 -28.25
CA ALA A 56 -7.16 -1.87 -27.40
C ALA A 56 -8.65 -1.74 -27.01
N PHE A 57 -9.55 -1.95 -27.97
CA PHE A 57 -10.99 -1.94 -27.74
C PHE A 57 -11.40 -3.05 -26.76
N VAL A 58 -10.90 -4.28 -26.92
CA VAL A 58 -11.14 -5.39 -25.99
C VAL A 58 -10.67 -5.04 -24.58
N ILE A 59 -9.49 -4.42 -24.43
CA ILE A 59 -8.98 -3.98 -23.12
C ILE A 59 -9.90 -2.94 -22.46
N VAL A 60 -10.48 -2.04 -23.25
CA VAL A 60 -11.39 -0.98 -22.79
C VAL A 60 -12.79 -1.52 -22.46
N VAL A 61 -13.28 -2.46 -23.25
CA VAL A 61 -14.61 -3.05 -23.09
C VAL A 61 -14.64 -4.05 -21.93
N ILE A 62 -13.58 -4.83 -21.75
CA ILE A 62 -13.52 -5.84 -20.68
C ILE A 62 -13.27 -5.14 -19.33
N PRO A 63 -14.23 -5.16 -18.37
CA PRO A 63 -14.07 -4.48 -17.09
C PRO A 63 -12.88 -4.97 -16.23
N PRO A 64 -12.51 -6.27 -16.17
CA PRO A 64 -11.35 -6.69 -15.38
C PRO A 64 -10.00 -6.21 -15.95
N SER A 65 -9.82 -6.14 -17.27
CA SER A 65 -8.58 -5.61 -17.88
C SER A 65 -8.41 -4.14 -17.57
N ARG A 66 -9.49 -3.35 -17.67
CA ARG A 66 -9.49 -1.93 -17.27
C ARG A 66 -9.10 -1.74 -15.81
N ARG A 67 -9.64 -2.56 -14.90
CA ARG A 67 -9.31 -2.50 -13.46
C ARG A 67 -7.83 -2.82 -13.21
N PHE A 68 -7.28 -3.82 -13.90
CA PHE A 68 -5.87 -4.17 -13.78
C PHE A 68 -4.95 -3.08 -14.34
N ALA A 69 -5.24 -2.57 -15.54
CA ALA A 69 -4.49 -1.49 -16.16
C ALA A 69 -4.53 -0.21 -15.31
N TYR A 70 -5.69 0.16 -14.80
CA TYR A 70 -5.85 1.31 -13.90
C TYR A 70 -5.02 1.14 -12.62
N GLY A 71 -5.06 -0.03 -11.98
CA GLY A 71 -4.23 -0.31 -10.80
C GLY A 71 -2.73 -0.27 -11.08
N ARG A 72 -2.30 -0.64 -12.29
CA ARG A 72 -0.89 -0.52 -12.68
C ARG A 72 -0.48 0.89 -13.09
N PHE A 73 -1.38 1.64 -13.71
CA PHE A 73 -1.17 3.03 -14.04
C PHE A 73 -0.94 3.86 -12.77
N TRP A 74 -1.78 3.70 -11.75
CA TRP A 74 -1.59 4.38 -10.48
C TRP A 74 -0.28 3.98 -9.79
N CYS A 75 0.12 2.71 -9.85
CA CYS A 75 1.41 2.25 -9.32
C CYS A 75 2.61 2.97 -9.94
N LEU A 76 2.51 3.38 -11.21
CA LEU A 76 3.53 4.18 -11.86
C LEU A 76 3.46 5.64 -11.40
N VAL A 77 2.27 6.23 -11.38
CA VAL A 77 2.04 7.61 -10.95
C VAL A 77 2.48 7.83 -9.50
N ASP A 78 2.08 6.95 -8.59
CA ASP A 78 2.43 7.02 -7.17
C ASP A 78 3.92 6.86 -6.95
N ARG A 79 4.59 6.01 -7.74
CA ARG A 79 6.05 5.91 -7.68
C ARG A 79 6.74 7.22 -8.07
N HIS A 80 6.24 7.92 -9.09
CA HIS A 80 6.81 9.21 -9.50
C HIS A 80 6.52 10.32 -8.49
N ARG A 81 5.29 10.36 -7.99
CA ARG A 81 4.86 11.36 -7.01
C ARG A 81 5.54 11.14 -5.67
N LEU A 82 5.60 9.91 -5.18
CA LEU A 82 6.34 9.54 -3.97
C LEU A 82 7.81 9.95 -4.06
N ARG A 83 8.47 9.73 -5.21
CA ARG A 83 9.86 10.18 -5.39
C ARG A 83 10.00 11.70 -5.34
N THR A 84 9.08 12.41 -5.97
CA THR A 84 9.09 13.87 -6.02
C THR A 84 8.81 14.45 -4.63
N CYS A 85 7.86 13.86 -3.91
CA CYS A 85 7.55 14.17 -2.52
C CYS A 85 8.76 13.92 -1.62
N LEU A 86 9.40 12.74 -1.68
CA LEU A 86 10.60 12.45 -0.89
C LEU A 86 11.76 13.40 -1.20
N ARG A 87 11.86 13.87 -2.45
CA ARG A 87 12.85 14.88 -2.85
C ARG A 87 12.53 16.25 -2.27
N GLN A 88 11.26 16.64 -2.23
CA GLN A 88 10.79 17.95 -1.78
C GLN A 88 10.68 18.05 -0.25
N ALA A 89 10.11 17.03 0.38
CA ALA A 89 9.93 16.93 1.83
C ALA A 89 11.27 16.85 2.58
N ARG A 90 12.41 16.66 1.88
CA ARG A 90 13.73 16.43 2.47
C ARG A 90 13.62 15.49 3.68
N ALA A 91 12.88 14.39 3.52
CA ALA A 91 12.79 13.35 4.54
C ALA A 91 14.22 13.11 5.01
N ARG A 92 14.51 13.37 6.29
CA ARG A 92 15.82 13.76 6.83
C ARG A 92 16.88 12.65 6.75
N THR A 93 16.67 11.66 5.91
CA THR A 93 17.66 10.72 5.40
C THR A 93 18.71 11.36 4.49
N MET A 94 18.93 12.68 4.59
CA MET A 94 19.91 13.41 3.79
C MET A 94 21.29 13.14 4.39
N ASN A 95 21.80 11.91 4.17
CA ASN A 95 23.23 11.72 4.02
C ASN A 95 23.75 12.85 3.09
N LEU A 96 24.96 13.36 3.32
CA LEU A 96 25.52 14.49 2.56
C LEU A 96 25.40 14.32 1.01
N ASP A 97 25.24 13.08 0.53
CA ASP A 97 25.07 12.71 -0.87
C ASP A 97 23.66 12.87 -1.48
N GLY A 98 22.63 13.21 -0.70
CA GLY A 98 21.27 13.45 -1.22
C GLY A 98 20.58 12.23 -1.87
N ALA A 99 20.98 11.01 -1.47
CA ALA A 99 20.48 9.78 -2.06
C ALA A 99 19.07 9.40 -1.55
N LEU A 100 18.12 9.22 -2.47
CA LEU A 100 16.76 8.80 -2.16
C LEU A 100 16.66 7.27 -1.96
N PRO A 101 15.71 6.77 -1.14
CA PRO A 101 15.40 5.36 -1.04
C PRO A 101 15.08 4.75 -2.40
N PHE A 102 15.60 3.55 -2.66
CA PHE A 102 15.36 2.85 -3.90
C PHE A 102 13.96 2.22 -3.88
N MET A 103 13.06 2.71 -4.73
CA MET A 103 11.76 2.09 -4.94
C MET A 103 11.94 0.79 -5.74
N LEU A 104 11.72 -0.37 -5.13
CA LEU A 104 11.86 -1.67 -5.79
C LEU A 104 10.67 -1.96 -6.71
N TRP A 105 9.48 -1.99 -6.12
CA TRP A 105 8.28 -2.49 -6.76
C TRP A 105 7.03 -1.84 -6.16
N ALA A 106 6.05 -1.50 -7.01
CA ALA A 106 4.70 -1.09 -6.61
C ALA A 106 3.68 -2.16 -7.01
N ARG A 107 2.91 -2.67 -6.04
CA ARG A 107 1.88 -3.69 -6.24
C ARG A 107 0.51 -3.06 -5.96
N PRO A 108 -0.48 -3.20 -6.87
CA PRO A 108 -1.84 -2.80 -6.56
C PRO A 108 -2.41 -3.68 -5.45
N THR A 109 -3.12 -3.06 -4.51
CA THR A 109 -3.87 -3.73 -3.44
C THR A 109 -5.36 -3.39 -3.59
N LYS A 110 -6.23 -4.00 -2.77
CA LYS A 110 -7.68 -3.74 -2.85
C LYS A 110 -8.04 -2.30 -2.44
N THR A 111 -7.26 -1.71 -1.52
CA THR A 111 -7.48 -0.39 -0.91
C THR A 111 -6.69 0.74 -1.58
N GLY A 112 -5.76 0.38 -2.46
CA GLY A 112 -4.86 1.33 -3.09
C GLY A 112 -3.64 0.59 -3.58
N GLU A 113 -2.47 0.91 -3.03
CA GLU A 113 -1.19 0.44 -3.56
C GLU A 113 -0.17 0.21 -2.45
N ARG A 114 0.73 -0.76 -2.66
CA ARG A 114 1.86 -1.04 -1.77
C ARG A 114 3.16 -0.81 -2.53
N VAL A 115 3.96 0.16 -2.09
CA VAL A 115 5.25 0.51 -2.67
C VAL A 115 6.37 0.03 -1.76
N TRP A 116 7.24 -0.83 -2.27
CA TRP A 116 8.41 -1.31 -1.57
C TRP A 116 9.58 -0.36 -1.75
N LEU A 117 10.14 0.07 -0.62
CA LEU A 117 11.27 0.98 -0.52
C LEU A 117 12.43 0.26 0.13
N TRP A 118 13.59 0.30 -0.53
CA TRP A 118 14.86 -0.10 0.04
C TRP A 118 15.63 1.17 0.44
N SER A 119 15.78 1.36 1.73
CA SER A 119 16.54 2.44 2.33
C SER A 119 18.04 2.11 2.35
N ARG A 120 18.87 3.11 2.04
CA ARG A 120 20.33 2.95 2.01
C ARG A 120 20.89 3.14 3.43
N ALA A 121 22.10 2.64 3.70
CA ALA A 121 22.75 2.80 4.99
C ALA A 121 22.77 4.27 5.42
N GLY A 122 22.37 4.54 6.67
CA GLY A 122 22.22 5.91 7.23
C GLY A 122 20.82 6.51 7.13
N SER A 123 19.84 5.80 6.56
CA SER A 123 18.43 6.24 6.56
C SER A 123 17.60 5.39 7.51
N SER A 124 16.74 6.03 8.31
CA SER A 124 15.92 5.35 9.30
C SER A 124 14.48 5.18 8.80
N SER A 125 13.75 4.25 9.42
CA SER A 125 12.31 4.12 9.19
C SER A 125 11.51 5.30 9.72
N GLY A 126 12.02 6.01 10.73
CA GLY A 126 11.35 7.13 11.38
C GLY A 126 11.23 8.34 10.46
N ASP A 127 12.27 8.59 9.66
CA ASP A 127 12.27 9.70 8.68
C ASP A 127 11.16 9.53 7.62
N ILE A 128 10.87 8.29 7.25
CA ILE A 128 9.78 7.98 6.29
C ILE A 128 8.43 8.10 6.99
N GLU A 129 8.34 7.72 8.25
CA GLU A 129 7.13 7.80 9.07
C GLU A 129 6.69 9.26 9.27
N GLU A 130 7.63 10.17 9.55
CA GLU A 130 7.38 11.62 9.60
C GLU A 130 6.98 12.17 8.22
N ALA A 131 7.53 11.62 7.14
CA ALA A 131 7.17 12.02 5.78
C ALA A 131 5.78 11.54 5.32
N LEU A 132 5.12 10.62 6.03
CA LEU A 132 3.81 10.07 5.62
C LEU A 132 2.75 11.16 5.47
N GLU A 133 2.79 12.17 6.35
CA GLU A 133 1.86 13.30 6.32
C GLU A 133 1.95 14.09 5.01
N TYR A 134 3.15 14.19 4.42
CA TYR A 134 3.35 14.83 3.11
C TYR A 134 3.08 13.87 1.94
N ILE A 135 3.34 12.58 2.14
CA ILE A 135 3.18 11.55 1.10
C ILE A 135 1.70 11.35 0.75
N ALA A 136 0.81 11.29 1.74
CA ALA A 136 -0.63 11.10 1.52
C ALA A 136 -1.22 12.13 0.54
N PRO A 137 -1.10 13.46 0.76
CA PRO A 137 -1.61 14.46 -0.16
C PRO A 137 -0.83 14.48 -1.49
N ALA A 138 0.49 14.24 -1.48
CA ALA A 138 1.29 14.23 -2.71
C ALA A 138 0.86 13.12 -3.69
N CYS A 139 0.46 11.96 -3.17
CA CYS A 139 0.01 10.80 -3.95
C CYS A 139 -1.51 10.80 -4.21
N PHE A 140 -2.26 11.85 -3.83
CA PHE A 140 -3.73 11.86 -3.89
C PHE A 140 -4.37 10.69 -3.14
N ALA A 141 -3.78 10.32 -1.99
CA ALA A 141 -4.29 9.28 -1.11
C ALA A 141 -5.09 9.92 0.04
N ARG A 142 -5.98 9.12 0.65
CA ARG A 142 -6.68 9.50 1.89
C ARG A 142 -5.75 9.33 3.09
N ASP A 143 -4.93 8.28 3.08
CA ASP A 143 -4.02 7.92 4.16
C ASP A 143 -2.78 7.20 3.58
N ALA A 144 -1.66 7.26 4.29
CA ALA A 144 -0.43 6.56 3.93
C ALA A 144 0.13 5.87 5.17
N ARG A 145 0.43 4.57 5.07
CA ARG A 145 0.91 3.76 6.21
C ARG A 145 2.26 3.14 5.92
N LEU A 146 3.14 3.11 6.92
CA LEU A 146 4.43 2.46 6.82
C LEU A 146 4.40 1.07 7.47
N HIS A 147 4.86 0.07 6.73
CA HIS A 147 5.09 -1.29 7.22
C HIS A 147 6.58 -1.60 7.23
N LYS A 148 7.11 -1.91 8.41
CA LYS A 148 8.51 -2.27 8.62
C LYS A 148 8.66 -3.79 8.58
N VAL A 149 9.67 -4.29 7.86
CA VAL A 149 9.94 -5.74 7.82
C VAL A 149 10.77 -6.12 9.04
N ARG A 150 10.27 -7.03 9.88
CA ARG A 150 10.94 -7.43 11.13
C ARG A 150 12.37 -7.98 10.92
N LYS A 151 12.62 -8.62 9.77
CA LYS A 151 13.92 -9.22 9.43
C LYS A 151 14.93 -8.22 8.83
N LEU A 152 14.47 -7.10 8.26
CA LEU A 152 15.30 -6.18 7.49
C LEU A 152 14.90 -4.74 7.79
N SER A 153 15.73 -4.04 8.55
CA SER A 153 15.52 -2.61 8.88
C SER A 153 15.76 -1.68 7.69
N THR A 154 16.31 -2.16 6.58
CA THR A 154 16.50 -1.39 5.34
C THR A 154 15.31 -1.50 4.39
N LEU A 155 14.37 -2.41 4.64
CA LEU A 155 13.26 -2.70 3.74
C LEU A 155 11.94 -2.28 4.38
N PHE A 156 11.23 -1.39 3.69
CA PHE A 156 9.94 -0.87 4.13
C PHE A 156 8.91 -0.97 3.01
N ALA A 157 7.64 -1.12 3.38
CA ALA A 157 6.53 -1.06 2.47
C ALA A 157 5.63 0.12 2.86
N VAL A 158 5.45 1.08 1.95
CA VAL A 158 4.50 2.19 2.11
C VAL A 158 3.20 1.82 1.42
N ASP A 159 2.14 1.75 2.21
CA ASP A 159 0.78 1.53 1.74
C ASP A 159 0.10 2.87 1.50
N VAL A 160 -0.20 3.16 0.24
CA VAL A 160 -0.92 4.35 -0.19
C VAL A 160 -2.39 3.98 -0.30
N ILE A 161 -3.21 4.48 0.63
CA ILE A 161 -4.62 4.12 0.77
C ILE A 161 -5.47 5.19 0.10
N ARG A 162 -6.11 4.82 -1.02
CA ARG A 162 -7.00 5.70 -1.80
C ARG A 162 -8.47 5.37 -1.60
N ARG A 163 -8.76 4.11 -1.30
CA ARG A 163 -10.10 3.56 -1.11
C ARG A 163 -10.18 2.99 0.27
N ASP A 164 -11.16 3.47 1.01
CA ASP A 164 -11.54 2.85 2.27
C ASP A 164 -12.29 1.54 1.96
N PRO A 165 -11.80 0.40 2.46
CA PRO A 165 -12.47 -0.89 2.28
C PRO A 165 -13.82 -0.97 2.99
N LEU A 166 -14.07 -0.14 4.02
CA LEU A 166 -15.32 -0.13 4.79
C LEU A 166 -16.38 0.81 4.22
N ASP A 167 -15.97 1.80 3.42
CA ASP A 167 -16.84 2.80 2.78
C ASP A 167 -17.64 2.22 1.61
N LYS A 168 -17.32 0.98 1.18
CA LYS A 168 -18.09 0.27 0.15
C LYS A 168 -19.09 -0.69 0.77
N SER A 169 -20.36 -0.50 0.42
CA SER A 169 -21.46 -1.45 0.64
C SER A 169 -21.26 -2.84 0.02
N THR A 170 -20.17 -3.04 -0.74
CA THR A 170 -19.81 -4.33 -1.34
C THR A 170 -18.79 -5.04 -0.44
N PRO A 171 -19.17 -6.14 0.24
CA PRO A 171 -18.29 -6.83 1.16
C PRO A 171 -17.05 -7.37 0.44
N LEU A 172 -15.88 -7.12 1.03
CA LEU A 172 -14.64 -7.69 0.54
C LEU A 172 -14.63 -9.19 0.83
N GLY A 173 -14.67 -10.02 -0.21
CA GLY A 173 -14.44 -11.46 -0.07
C GLY A 173 -13.09 -11.72 0.59
N SER A 174 -13.13 -12.13 1.86
CA SER A 174 -11.96 -12.54 2.62
C SER A 174 -11.68 -14.03 2.35
N PRO A 175 -10.41 -14.43 2.18
CA PRO A 175 -10.07 -15.84 2.05
C PRO A 175 -10.44 -16.62 3.31
N LEU A 176 -10.45 -15.96 4.47
CA LEU A 176 -10.89 -16.55 5.74
C LEU A 176 -12.40 -16.82 5.76
N GLY A 177 -13.24 -15.95 5.19
CA GLY A 177 -14.68 -16.19 5.08
C GLY A 177 -14.99 -17.38 4.17
N LYS A 178 -14.21 -17.55 3.08
CA LYS A 178 -14.28 -18.75 2.24
C LYS A 178 -13.81 -19.99 2.98
N LEU A 179 -12.73 -19.90 3.76
CA LEU A 179 -12.23 -21.02 4.56
C LEU A 179 -13.21 -21.41 5.68
N GLY A 180 -13.82 -20.43 6.34
CA GLY A 180 -14.87 -20.63 7.33
C GLY A 180 -16.11 -21.29 6.74
N SER A 181 -16.53 -20.91 5.53
CA SER A 181 -17.62 -21.59 4.83
C SER A 181 -17.29 -23.03 4.40
N LEU A 182 -16.01 -23.34 4.22
CA LEU A 182 -15.54 -24.70 3.86
C LEU A 182 -15.30 -25.59 5.08
N LEU A 183 -14.94 -25.01 6.24
CA LEU A 183 -14.72 -25.71 7.50
C LEU A 183 -15.99 -25.80 8.38
N GLY A 184 -16.97 -24.92 8.16
CA GLY A 184 -18.16 -24.73 8.99
C GLY A 184 -19.34 -25.64 8.65
N GLY A 185 -19.14 -26.96 8.71
CA GLY A 185 -20.24 -27.95 8.72
C GLY A 185 -20.79 -28.26 10.12
N ARG A 186 -20.17 -27.75 11.20
CA ARG A 186 -20.62 -27.97 12.59
C ARG A 186 -20.00 -26.90 13.50
N GLY A 187 -20.82 -25.96 13.96
CA GLY A 187 -20.42 -25.04 15.03
C GLY A 187 -20.86 -23.61 14.78
N ILE A 188 -21.97 -23.24 15.41
CA ILE A 188 -22.55 -21.90 15.55
C ILE A 188 -22.95 -21.27 14.20
N ARG A 189 -24.26 -21.13 14.00
CA ARG A 189 -24.85 -20.25 12.98
C ARG A 189 -24.51 -18.80 13.35
N GLU A 190 -23.26 -18.40 13.15
CA GLU A 190 -22.90 -17.00 13.07
C GLU A 190 -23.40 -16.56 11.69
N SER A 191 -24.50 -15.80 11.72
CA SER A 191 -25.22 -15.36 10.54
C SER A 191 -24.25 -14.85 9.49
N ALA A 192 -24.41 -15.33 8.25
CA ALA A 192 -23.79 -14.78 7.05
C ALA A 192 -24.34 -13.39 6.69
N GLU A 193 -24.70 -12.60 7.71
CA GLU A 193 -25.04 -11.20 7.53
C GLU A 193 -23.72 -10.43 7.43
N PRO A 194 -23.55 -9.61 6.39
CA PRO A 194 -22.38 -8.76 6.29
C PRO A 194 -22.30 -7.92 7.56
N ILE A 195 -21.10 -7.81 8.13
CA ILE A 195 -20.76 -6.86 9.18
C ILE A 195 -21.03 -5.47 8.60
N THR A 196 -22.27 -5.03 8.73
CA THR A 196 -22.73 -3.68 8.46
C THR A 196 -22.13 -2.86 9.59
N GLY A 197 -21.52 -1.71 9.24
CA GLY A 197 -20.80 -0.86 10.19
C GLY A 197 -21.53 -0.82 11.52
N ALA A 198 -20.83 -1.27 12.58
CA ALA A 198 -21.42 -1.51 13.87
C ALA A 198 -22.25 -0.30 14.30
N THR A 199 -23.57 -0.41 14.20
CA THR A 199 -24.41 0.34 15.12
C THR A 199 -23.96 -0.13 16.47
N ILE A 200 -23.42 0.79 17.28
CA ILE A 200 -23.03 0.51 18.65
C ILE A 200 -24.34 0.15 19.36
N THR A 201 -24.74 -1.11 19.29
CA THR A 201 -25.75 -1.66 20.19
C THR A 201 -25.02 -1.69 21.53
N PRO A 202 -25.33 -0.81 22.49
CA PRO A 202 -24.74 -0.92 23.79
C PRO A 202 -25.08 -2.32 24.29
N LEU A 203 -24.05 -3.14 24.50
CA LEU A 203 -24.22 -4.38 25.23
C LEU A 203 -24.89 -3.98 26.56
N PRO A 204 -25.93 -4.69 27.01
CA PRO A 204 -26.53 -4.41 28.30
C PRO A 204 -25.43 -4.57 29.34
N VAL A 205 -24.93 -3.45 29.85
CA VAL A 205 -23.99 -3.43 30.97
C VAL A 205 -24.79 -3.96 32.14
N LYS A 206 -24.61 -5.24 32.44
CA LYS A 206 -25.15 -5.83 33.66
C LYS A 206 -24.61 -4.96 34.81
N PRO A 207 -25.47 -4.28 35.60
CA PRO A 207 -25.00 -3.44 36.68
C PRO A 207 -24.04 -4.27 37.52
N ARG A 208 -22.79 -3.80 37.65
CA ARG A 208 -21.81 -4.45 38.51
C ARG A 208 -22.41 -4.36 39.91
N GLU A 209 -22.89 -5.49 40.41
CA GLU A 209 -23.41 -5.60 41.77
C GLU A 209 -22.35 -5.01 42.68
N LYS A 210 -22.72 -3.93 43.37
CA LYS A 210 -21.84 -3.16 44.23
C LYS A 210 -21.42 -4.16 45.31
N LYS A 211 -20.21 -4.71 45.19
CA LYS A 211 -19.63 -5.59 46.19
C LYS A 211 -19.54 -4.73 47.44
N THR A 212 -20.47 -4.92 48.37
CA THR A 212 -20.46 -4.26 49.66
C THR A 212 -19.08 -4.51 50.26
N ASP A 213 -18.34 -3.44 50.51
CA ASP A 213 -17.05 -3.49 51.19
C ASP A 213 -17.29 -4.11 52.56
N ARG A 214 -17.16 -5.44 52.63
CA ARG A 214 -17.02 -6.13 53.91
C ARG A 214 -15.54 -6.04 54.27
N PRO A 215 -15.21 -5.58 55.48
CA PRO A 215 -13.83 -5.55 55.94
C PRO A 215 -13.22 -6.94 55.80
N ALA A 216 -11.96 -6.98 55.40
CA ALA A 216 -11.20 -8.21 55.26
C ALA A 216 -10.88 -8.76 56.65
N VAL A 217 -11.84 -9.46 57.26
CA VAL A 217 -11.67 -10.14 58.54
C VAL A 217 -10.86 -11.41 58.30
N VAL A 218 -9.65 -11.45 58.87
CA VAL A 218 -8.82 -12.66 58.92
C VAL A 218 -8.69 -13.01 60.40
N ASN A 219 -9.18 -14.20 60.78
CA ASN A 219 -9.18 -14.70 62.17
C ASN A 219 -9.96 -13.85 63.21
N GLY A 220 -10.95 -13.06 62.79
CA GLY A 220 -11.84 -12.35 63.70
C GLY A 220 -11.42 -10.92 64.05
N ASP A 221 -10.22 -10.50 63.63
CA ASP A 221 -9.74 -9.13 63.81
C ASP A 221 -9.91 -8.32 62.51
N ASP A 222 -10.35 -7.07 62.66
CA ASP A 222 -10.53 -6.12 61.55
C ASP A 222 -9.19 -5.45 61.23
N LEU A 223 -8.76 -5.53 59.97
CA LEU A 223 -7.46 -5.01 59.52
C LEU A 223 -7.47 -3.50 59.24
N SER A 224 -8.63 -2.83 59.37
CA SER A 224 -8.74 -1.38 59.13
C SER A 224 -7.89 -0.54 60.10
N ASP A 225 -7.60 -1.05 61.29
CA ASP A 225 -6.96 -0.30 62.37
C ASP A 225 -5.42 -0.26 62.27
N TYR A 226 -4.83 -0.95 61.28
CA TYR A 226 -3.38 -0.97 61.03
C TYR A 226 -2.95 -0.17 59.80
N ILE A 227 -3.89 0.49 59.13
CA ILE A 227 -3.63 1.32 57.94
C ILE A 227 -3.93 2.76 58.32
N ASP A 228 -2.99 3.38 59.04
CA ASP A 228 -2.82 4.84 59.13
C ASP A 228 -1.39 5.20 58.68
#